data_AF-A0A817NXT4-F1
#
_entry.id   AF-A0A817NXT4-F1
#
_cell.length_a   1.000
_cell.length_b   1.000
_cell.length_c   1.000
_cell.angle_alpha   90.00
_cell.angle_beta   90.00
_cell.angle_gamma   90.00
#
_symmetry.space_group_name_H-M   'P 1'
#
loop_
_entity.id
_entity.type
_entity.pdbx_description
1 polymer ?
#
loop_
_entity_poly.entity_id
_entity_poly.type
_entity_poly.pdbx_seq_one_letter_code
_entity_poly.pdbx_strand_id
1 'polypeptide(L)' 'IKTRAVSVKQMSMSTPVQLLLFASDQVDVVESNLICLNNWFVFIPDLKYLFLI' A
#
# COMPACT_ATOMS: atom_id res chain seq x y z
N ILE A 1 27.13 -9.62 -6.27
CA ILE A 1 27.12 -8.65 -7.39
C ILE A 1 26.66 -7.31 -6.82
N LYS A 2 27.60 -6.36 -6.60
CA LYS A 2 27.30 -4.99 -6.17
C LYS A 2 27.31 -4.10 -7.43
N THR A 3 26.15 -3.91 -8.02
CA THR A 3 25.92 -2.92 -9.09
C THR A 3 25.65 -1.56 -8.45
N ARG A 4 25.96 -0.46 -9.15
CA ARG A 4 25.61 0.90 -8.70
C ARG A 4 24.09 1.13 -8.58
N ALA A 5 23.29 0.28 -9.22
CA ALA A 5 21.85 0.23 -9.07
C ALA A 5 21.45 -0.77 -7.97
N VAL A 6 20.48 -0.38 -7.14
CA VAL A 6 19.81 -1.26 -6.19
C VAL A 6 18.89 -2.17 -6.99
N SER A 7 19.18 -3.47 -6.98
CA SER A 7 18.36 -4.49 -7.62
C SER A 7 17.72 -5.36 -6.56
N VAL A 8 16.42 -5.57 -6.66
CA VAL A 8 15.68 -6.47 -5.78
C VAL A 8 15.80 -7.88 -6.35
N LYS A 9 16.47 -8.78 -5.61
CA LYS A 9 16.75 -10.16 -6.07
C LYS A 9 15.51 -11.03 -6.24
N GLN A 10 14.47 -10.77 -5.45
CA GLN A 10 13.21 -11.50 -5.50
C GLN A 10 12.10 -10.55 -5.10
N MET A 11 11.10 -10.41 -5.96
CA MET A 11 9.89 -9.61 -5.72
C MET A 11 8.67 -10.51 -5.90
N SER A 12 7.69 -10.36 -5.03
CA SER A 12 6.36 -10.94 -5.16
C SER A 12 5.35 -9.81 -5.32
N MET A 13 4.36 -10.02 -6.19
CA MET A 13 3.30 -9.03 -6.40
C MET A 13 2.27 -9.17 -5.27
N SER A 14 2.03 -8.09 -4.54
CA SER A 14 1.00 -8.02 -3.49
C SER A 14 -0.08 -7.03 -3.90
N THR A 15 -1.32 -7.30 -3.49
CA THR A 15 -2.42 -6.35 -3.72
C THR A 15 -2.37 -5.20 -2.71
N PRO A 16 -2.83 -3.99 -3.07
CA PRO A 16 -2.91 -2.87 -2.12
C PRO A 16 -3.73 -3.19 -0.86
N VAL A 17 -4.74 -4.06 -0.98
CA VAL A 17 -5.55 -4.54 0.14
C VAL A 17 -4.73 -5.37 1.13
N GLN A 18 -3.81 -6.21 0.65
CA GLN A 18 -2.90 -6.97 1.52
C GLN A 18 -1.96 -6.04 2.30
N LEU A 19 -1.51 -4.94 1.67
CA LEU A 19 -0.69 -3.93 2.33
C LEU A 19 -1.49 -3.17 3.41
N LEU A 20 -2.73 -2.80 3.11
CA LEU A 20 -3.65 -2.16 4.06
C LEU A 20 -3.89 -3.06 5.30
N LEU A 21 -4.17 -4.35 5.10
CA LEU A 21 -4.55 -5.27 6.18
C LEU A 21 -3.37 -5.73 7.05
N PHE A 22 -2.20 -5.93 6.45
CA PHE A 22 -1.09 -6.62 7.13
C PHE A 22 0.20 -5.82 7.24
N ALA A 23 0.37 -4.75 6.44
CA ALA A 23 1.63 -4.00 6.36
C ALA A 23 1.50 -2.55 6.84
N SER A 24 0.30 -2.10 7.22
CA SER A 24 0.05 -0.73 7.68
C SER A 24 -0.02 -0.66 9.20
N ASP A 25 0.72 0.27 9.78
CA ASP A 25 0.64 0.63 11.21
C ASP A 25 -0.24 1.88 11.38
N GLN A 26 -0.19 2.79 10.39
CA GLN A 26 -0.99 4.00 10.33
C GLN A 26 -1.73 4.07 8.99
N VAL A 27 -3.03 4.29 9.06
CA VAL A 27 -3.91 4.43 7.90
C VAL A 27 -4.60 5.79 8.01
N ASP A 28 -4.26 6.70 7.11
CA ASP A 28 -4.85 8.03 7.03
C ASP A 28 -5.78 8.14 5.83
N VAL A 29 -6.94 8.75 6.03
CA VAL A 29 -7.87 9.10 4.96
C VAL A 29 -7.65 10.58 4.64
N VAL A 30 -6.97 10.87 3.53
CA VAL A 30 -6.53 12.23 3.19
C VAL A 30 -7.65 13.02 2.46
N GLU A 31 -8.41 12.34 1.61
CA GLU A 31 -9.59 12.88 0.90
C GLU A 31 -10.66 11.79 0.79
N SER A 32 -11.90 12.13 0.41
CA SER A 32 -13.07 11.24 0.45
C SER A 32 -12.86 9.83 -0.10
N ASN A 33 -11.93 9.65 -1.06
CA ASN A 33 -11.62 8.36 -1.68
C ASN A 33 -10.11 8.04 -1.70
N LEU A 34 -9.28 8.70 -0.89
CA LEU A 34 -7.82 8.48 -0.87
C LEU A 34 -7.39 7.90 0.48
N ILE A 35 -6.86 6.68 0.43
CA ILE A 35 -6.19 6.07 1.58
C ILE A 35 -4.68 6.27 1.43
N CYS A 36 -4.06 6.76 2.48
CA CYS A 36 -2.63 6.83 2.65
C CYS A 36 -2.17 5.83 3.72
N LEU A 37 -1.29 4.92 3.35
CA LEU A 37 -0.64 3.98 4.27
C LEU A 37 0.71 4.54 4.67
N ASN A 38 0.99 4.59 5.99
CA ASN A 38 2.20 5.11 6.65
C ASN A 38 2.86 6.33 5.97
N ASN A 39 2.07 7.23 5.37
CA ASN A 39 2.54 8.42 4.66
C ASN A 39 3.50 8.18 3.46
N TRP A 40 3.49 6.98 2.86
CA TRP A 40 4.39 6.60 1.75
C TRP A 40 3.67 5.95 0.58
N PHE A 41 2.50 5.36 0.80
CA PHE A 41 1.75 4.65 -0.23
C PHE A 41 0.30 5.14 -0.29
N VAL A 42 -0.09 5.73 -1.41
CA VAL A 42 -1.43 6.31 -1.61
C VAL A 42 -2.16 5.55 -2.71
N PHE A 43 -3.41 5.15 -2.45
CA PHE A 43 -4.25 4.50 -3.43
C PHE A 43 -5.72 4.89 -3.29
N ILE A 44 -6.47 4.73 -4.39
CA ILE A 44 -7.90 4.98 -4.45
C ILE A 44 -8.63 3.64 -4.34
N PRO A 45 -9.20 3.27 -3.18
CA PRO A 45 -10.10 2.12 -3.07
C PRO A 45 -11.47 2.43 -3.69
N ASP A 46 -12.17 1.38 -4.13
CA ASP A 46 -13.62 1.47 -4.32
C ASP A 46 -14.30 1.39 -2.95
N LEU A 47 -15.04 2.45 -2.59
CA LEU A 47 -15.67 2.67 -1.29
C LEU A 47 -16.56 1.50 -0.84
N LYS A 48 -17.09 0.71 -1.79
CA LYS A 48 -17.90 -0.47 -1.49
C LYS A 48 -17.18 -1.52 -0.65
N TYR A 49 -15.86 -1.63 -0.81
CA TYR A 49 -15.06 -2.65 -0.14
C TYR A 49 -14.37 -2.14 1.13
N LEU A 50 -14.30 -0.82 1.32
CA LEU A 50 -13.70 -0.20 2.50
C LEU A 50 -14.58 -0.45 3.74
N PHE A 51 -15.90 -0.35 3.59
CA PHE A 51 -16.85 -0.58 4.70
C PHE A 51 -16.95 -2.05 5.15
N LEU A 52 -16.42 -2.98 4.35
CA LEU A 52 -16.48 -4.42 4.59
C LEU A 52 -15.23 -4.96 5.31
N ILE A 53 -14.18 -4.15 5.41
CA ILE A 53 -12.91 -4.43 6.07
C ILE A 53 -12.94 -3.82 7.47
#